data_AF-A0A848WUC7-F1
#
_entry.id   AF-A0A848WUC7-F1
#
_cell.length_a   1.000
_cell.length_b   1.000
_cell.length_c   1.000
_cell.angle_alpha   90.00
_cell.angle_beta   90.00
_cell.angle_gamma   90.00
#
_symmetry.space_group_name_H-M   'P 1'
#
loop_
_entity.id
_entity.type
_entity.pdbx_description
1 polymer ?
#
loop_
_entity_poly.entity_id
_entity_poly.type
_entity_poly.pdbx_seq_one_letter_code
_entity_poly.pdbx_strand_id
1 'polypeptide(L)' 'MKQLLVFGLGLTLFSGMAVGDDFKRERGRDNDAAKDANEGKPAPELQVTNWINTESPLKLSDLKGKVVIIDFWGVW' A
#
# COMPACT_ATOMS: atom_id res chain seq x y z
N MET A 1 -39.18 23.65 16.56
CA MET A 1 -39.95 22.40 16.34
C MET A 1 -39.47 21.77 15.05
N LYS A 2 -38.98 20.52 15.11
CA LYS A 2 -38.93 19.45 14.09
C LYS A 2 -38.58 19.90 12.65
N GLN A 3 -37.46 19.48 12.05
CA GLN A 3 -37.28 18.11 11.55
C GLN A 3 -35.80 17.67 11.58
N LEU A 4 -35.61 16.43 12.03
CA LEU A 4 -34.42 15.60 11.92
C LEU A 4 -34.57 14.77 10.64
N LEU A 5 -33.57 14.70 9.75
CA LEU A 5 -33.50 13.61 8.78
C LEU A 5 -32.05 13.23 8.43
N VAL A 6 -31.79 11.95 8.66
CA VAL A 6 -30.54 11.20 8.56
C VAL A 6 -30.06 11.12 7.11
N PHE A 7 -28.82 11.53 6.82
CA PHE A 7 -28.10 11.15 5.60
C PHE A 7 -27.06 10.09 5.94
N GLY A 8 -27.54 8.86 6.14
CA GLY A 8 -26.70 7.67 6.10
C GLY A 8 -26.41 7.33 4.65
N LEU A 9 -25.32 7.85 4.10
CA LEU A 9 -24.80 7.40 2.81
C LEU A 9 -23.77 6.30 3.09
N GLY A 10 -24.16 5.06 2.79
CA GLY A 10 -23.37 3.87 3.02
C GLY A 10 -21.98 3.98 2.39
N LEU A 11 -20.96 3.88 3.23
CA LEU A 11 -19.58 3.71 2.80
C LEU A 11 -19.46 2.31 2.21
N THR A 12 -19.60 2.22 0.89
CA THR A 12 -19.39 0.98 0.15
C THR A 12 -17.91 0.62 0.28
N LEU A 13 -17.62 -0.45 1.01
CA LEU A 13 -16.29 -1.06 1.04
C LEU A 13 -16.01 -1.59 -0.38
N PHE A 14 -15.33 -0.78 -1.19
CA PHE A 14 -14.62 -1.28 -2.36
C PHE A 14 -13.46 -2.14 -1.84
N SER A 15 -13.75 -3.41 -1.54
CA SER A 15 -12.73 -4.45 -1.57
C SER A 15 -12.26 -4.53 -3.01
N GLY A 16 -11.12 -3.90 -3.30
CA GLY A 16 -10.48 -3.94 -4.61
C GLY A 16 -10.35 -5.39 -5.04
N MET A 17 -11.18 -5.80 -6.00
CA MET A 17 -10.93 -7.02 -6.74
C MET A 17 -9.56 -6.86 -7.37
N ALA A 18 -8.65 -7.78 -7.05
CA ALA A 18 -7.36 -7.87 -7.72
C ALA A 18 -7.63 -8.12 -9.20
N VAL A 19 -7.65 -7.03 -9.99
CA VAL A 19 -7.60 -7.12 -11.44
C VAL A 19 -6.22 -7.67 -11.74
N GLY A 20 -6.16 -8.89 -12.29
CA GLY A 20 -4.90 -9.41 -12.80
C GLY A 20 -4.39 -8.45 -13.86
N ASP A 21 -3.20 -7.91 -13.66
CA ASP A 21 -2.55 -7.05 -14.63
C ASP A 21 -1.62 -7.88 -15.53
N ASP A 22 -1.51 -7.49 -16.80
CA ASP A 22 -0.57 -8.11 -17.75
C ASP A 22 0.89 -7.66 -17.52
N PHE A 23 1.18 -7.11 -16.33
CA PHE A 23 2.49 -6.57 -16.00
C PHE A 23 3.51 -7.71 -15.87
N LYS A 24 4.32 -7.88 -16.92
CA LYS A 24 5.39 -8.88 -16.94
C LYS A 24 6.48 -8.49 -15.95
N ARG A 25 6.58 -9.28 -14.89
CA ARG A 25 7.62 -9.16 -13.89
C ARG A 25 8.80 -10.02 -14.30
N GLU A 26 10.00 -9.64 -13.90
CA GLU A 26 11.23 -10.45 -14.04
C GLU A 26 11.23 -11.68 -13.09
N ARG A 27 10.06 -12.26 -12.84
CA ARG A 27 9.76 -13.36 -11.90
C ARG A 27 9.46 -14.63 -12.69
N GLY A 28 9.85 -15.78 -12.14
CA GLY A 28 9.70 -17.10 -12.77
C GLY A 28 10.35 -18.25 -11.99
N ARG A 29 10.69 -18.04 -10.71
CA ARG A 29 11.25 -19.06 -9.82
C ARG A 29 10.21 -19.49 -8.78
N ASP A 30 10.37 -20.68 -8.21
CA ASP A 30 9.43 -21.26 -7.22
C ASP A 30 9.14 -20.37 -6.01
N ASN A 31 10.05 -19.44 -5.67
CA ASN A 31 9.90 -18.50 -4.56
C ASN A 31 9.15 -17.20 -4.91
N ASP A 32 8.66 -17.05 -6.14
CA ASP A 32 7.98 -15.83 -6.58
C ASP A 32 6.47 -15.84 -6.24
N ALA A 33 5.85 -17.00 -6.04
CA ALA A 33 4.44 -17.11 -5.70
C ALA A 33 4.06 -16.32 -4.42
N ALA A 34 4.93 -16.32 -3.42
CA ALA A 34 4.72 -15.55 -2.18
C ALA A 34 4.85 -14.04 -2.41
N LYS A 35 5.67 -13.61 -3.38
CA LYS A 35 5.83 -12.19 -3.74
C LYS A 35 4.66 -11.72 -4.59
N ASP A 36 4.22 -12.53 -5.55
CA ASP A 36 3.06 -12.28 -6.41
C ASP A 36 1.79 -12.13 -5.57
N ALA A 37 1.68 -12.91 -4.48
CA ALA A 37 0.57 -12.79 -3.55
C ALA A 37 0.48 -11.42 -2.83
N ASN A 38 1.50 -10.57 -2.88
CA ASN A 38 1.46 -9.23 -2.27
C ASN A 38 0.93 -8.14 -3.20
N GLU A 39 0.64 -8.48 -4.46
CA GLU A 39 0.25 -7.49 -5.46
C GLU A 39 -1.21 -7.10 -5.35
N GLY A 40 -1.50 -5.83 -5.68
CA GLY A 40 -2.82 -5.23 -5.47
C GLY A 40 -3.19 -5.03 -4.00
N LYS A 41 -2.43 -5.58 -3.05
CA LYS A 41 -2.63 -5.34 -1.62
C LYS A 41 -2.05 -3.98 -1.24
N PRO A 42 -2.66 -3.29 -0.25
CA PRO A 42 -2.05 -2.10 0.32
C PRO A 42 -0.66 -2.41 0.85
N ALA A 43 0.31 -1.53 0.57
CA ALA A 43 1.63 -1.63 1.17
C ALA A 43 1.51 -1.54 2.71
N PRO A 44 2.15 -2.43 3.46
CA PRO A 44 2.16 -2.34 4.92
C PRO A 44 2.92 -1.08 5.36
N GLU A 45 2.47 -0.45 6.44
CA GLU A 45 3.16 0.72 6.98
C GLU A 45 4.54 0.35 7.53
N LEU A 46 5.49 1.28 7.42
CA LEU A 46 6.87 1.07 7.84
C LEU A 46 7.00 1.24 9.36
N GLN A 47 7.37 0.15 10.03
CA GLN A 47 7.71 0.16 11.45
C GLN A 47 9.23 0.15 11.60
N VAL A 48 9.82 1.32 11.78
CA VAL A 48 11.27 1.52 11.87
C VAL A 48 11.64 2.27 13.14
N THR A 49 12.87 2.07 13.61
CA THR A 49 13.37 2.72 14.83
C THR A 49 13.82 4.16 14.59
N ASN A 50 14.32 4.47 13.40
CA ASN A 50 14.80 5.80 13.06
C ASN A 50 14.66 6.09 11.56
N TRP A 51 14.61 7.38 11.25
CA TRP A 51 14.65 7.92 9.89
C TRP A 51 15.93 8.72 9.69
N ILE A 52 16.46 8.68 8.46
CA ILE A 52 17.62 9.47 8.03
C ILE A 52 17.27 10.23 6.75
N ASN A 53 17.93 11.36 6.51
CA ASN A 53 17.75 12.20 5.32
C ASN A 53 16.32 12.75 5.11
N THR A 54 15.57 12.96 6.19
CA THR A 54 14.25 13.60 6.19
C THR A 54 14.09 14.45 7.44
N GLU A 55 13.33 15.54 7.34
CA GLU A 55 13.03 16.44 8.47
C GLU A 55 12.04 15.81 9.46
N SER A 56 11.15 14.94 8.96
CA SER A 56 10.14 14.24 9.76
C SER A 56 9.97 12.79 9.30
N PRO A 57 9.49 11.88 10.18
CA PRO A 57 9.12 10.53 9.79
C PRO A 57 8.16 10.53 8.59
N LEU A 58 8.37 9.62 7.64
CA LEU A 58 7.49 9.46 6.48
C LEU A 58 6.42 8.39 6.76
N LYS A 59 5.22 8.63 6.24
CA LYS A 59 4.15 7.61 6.16
C LYS A 59 3.88 7.31 4.70
N LEU A 60 3.62 6.04 4.37
CA LEU A 60 3.33 5.66 2.99
C LEU A 60 2.04 6.33 2.46
N SER A 61 1.09 6.67 3.34
CA SER A 61 -0.13 7.40 2.99
C SER A 61 0.16 8.76 2.37
N ASP A 62 1.21 9.44 2.82
CA ASP A 62 1.53 10.81 2.44
C ASP A 62 2.25 10.86 1.08
N LEU A 63 2.71 9.70 0.60
CA LEU A 63 3.41 9.52 -0.68
C LEU A 63 2.50 9.04 -1.81
N LYS A 64 1.18 8.93 -1.58
CA LYS A 64 0.23 8.53 -2.62
C LYS A 64 0.31 9.45 -3.84
N GLY A 65 0.26 8.85 -5.03
CA GLY A 65 0.46 9.54 -6.31
C GLY A 65 1.92 9.56 -6.78
N LYS A 66 2.87 9.06 -5.97
CA LYS A 66 4.24 8.80 -6.36
C LYS A 66 4.48 7.30 -6.49
N VAL A 67 5.41 6.91 -7.35
CA VAL A 67 6.01 5.57 -7.32
C VAL A 67 7.05 5.56 -6.22
N VAL A 68 6.91 4.65 -5.26
CA VAL A 68 7.82 4.50 -4.11
C VAL A 68 8.54 3.16 -4.24
N ILE A 69 9.87 3.17 -4.12
CA ILE A 69 10.71 1.98 -4.10
C ILE A 69 11.19 1.77 -2.68
N ILE A 70 11.00 0.55 -2.15
CA ILE A 70 11.54 0.11 -0.86
C ILE A 70 12.71 -0.82 -1.15
N ASP A 71 13.91 -0.42 -0.75
CA ASP A 71 15.14 -1.18 -0.92
C ASP A 71 15.69 -1.60 0.45
N PHE A 72 15.80 -2.92 0.66
CA PHE A 72 16.34 -3.49 1.89
C PHE A 72 17.83 -3.74 1.68
N TRP A 73 18.66 -2.95 2.36
CA TRP A 73 20.11 -3.01 2.24
C TRP A 73 20.81 -2.98 3.60
N GLY A 74 22.09 -3.34 3.59
CA GLY A 74 22.98 -3.30 4.75
C GLY A 74 24.42 -3.21 4.29
N VAL A 75 25.33 -2.89 5.21
CA VAL A 75 26.79 -2.78 4.93
C VAL A 75 27.52 -4.12 4.97
N TRP A 76 26.80 -5.21 5.23
CA TRP A 76 27.35 -6.54 5.52
C TRP A 76 27.02 -7.54 4.41
#